data_AF-A0A519PDY6-F1
#
_entry.id   AF-A0A519PDY6-F1
#
_cell.length_a   1.000
_cell.length_b   1.000
_cell.length_c   1.000
_cell.angle_alpha   90.00
_cell.angle_beta   90.00
_cell.angle_gamma   90.00
#
_symmetry.space_group_name_H-M   'P 1'
#
loop_
_entity.id
_entity.type
_entity.pdbx_description
1 polymer ?
#
loop_
_entity_poly.entity_id
_entity_poly.type
_entity_poly.pdbx_seq_one_letter_code
_entity_poly.pdbx_strand_id
1 'polypeptide(L)'
;ALADKLARANNRMWTDHAFYVGGTHENARFLGELERLPGCCGVKVFMGASTGTLLVADDDGVREVLKHTNRRATFHSEDEYRLVERRPLARAGDWTSHPEVRDAQSAIQSTHRLVRLARETGKRIHVLHVTTAEEIDFLAEHKDVATVEVTPQHLTLTAPEAYERLKGLAQMNPPIRSAEHVAGLWRAIEQGVADVLGSDHAPHTLEEKARPYPASPSGMPGVQTLVPVMLTHVANGRLSLERFIDLTSAGANRVFGTANKGRMAEGYDADLTIVDLKAKKTIAHADMASRCGWTPFDGMEATGWPMATIVRGRVVMRDGELIGTATGQAVRFQETLKA
;
A
#
# COMPACT_ATOMS: atom_id res chain seq x y z
N ALA A 1 3.59 19.84 -10.49
CA ALA A 1 4.05 18.53 -9.97
C ALA A 1 3.33 17.35 -10.65
N LEU A 2 2.00 17.19 -10.50
CA LEU A 2 1.28 16.05 -11.10
C LEU A 2 1.45 15.96 -12.62
N ALA A 3 1.25 17.08 -13.33
CA ALA A 3 1.44 17.13 -14.79
C ALA A 3 2.87 16.74 -15.22
N ASP A 4 3.90 17.14 -14.47
CA ASP A 4 5.29 16.73 -14.73
C ASP A 4 5.49 15.22 -14.51
N LYS A 5 4.88 14.62 -13.46
CA LYS A 5 4.91 13.16 -13.28
C LYS A 5 4.27 12.43 -14.46
N LEU A 6 3.11 12.89 -14.94
CA LEU A 6 2.43 12.30 -16.10
C LEU A 6 3.26 12.44 -17.37
N ALA A 7 3.85 13.62 -17.62
CA ALA A 7 4.73 13.84 -18.75
C ALA A 7 5.96 12.92 -18.72
N ARG A 8 6.56 12.71 -17.54
CA ARG A 8 7.69 11.79 -17.36
C ARG A 8 7.33 10.31 -17.48
N ALA A 9 6.08 9.94 -17.19
CA ALA A 9 5.57 8.58 -17.27
C ALA A 9 5.13 8.18 -18.69
N ASN A 10 4.78 9.18 -19.51
CA ASN A 10 4.35 8.97 -20.89
C ASN A 10 5.35 8.09 -21.67
N ASN A 11 4.86 6.99 -22.27
CA ASN A 11 5.63 5.99 -23.02
C ASN A 11 6.82 5.37 -22.26
N ARG A 12 6.79 5.38 -20.92
CA ARG A 12 7.86 4.80 -20.08
C ARG A 12 7.36 3.77 -19.08
N MET A 13 6.06 3.72 -18.83
CA MET A 13 5.46 2.77 -17.88
C MET A 13 4.96 1.52 -18.59
N TRP A 14 5.26 0.35 -18.04
CA TRP A 14 4.77 -0.94 -18.56
C TRP A 14 3.30 -1.18 -18.23
N THR A 15 2.82 -0.61 -17.13
CA THR A 15 1.43 -0.69 -16.68
C THR A 15 0.75 0.67 -16.77
N ASP A 16 -0.58 0.67 -16.76
CA ASP A 16 -1.31 1.91 -16.53
C ASP A 16 -1.03 2.44 -15.13
N HIS A 17 -1.10 3.76 -15.00
CA HIS A 17 -0.61 4.46 -13.81
C HIS A 17 -1.48 5.65 -13.45
N ALA A 18 -1.49 5.97 -12.16
CA ALA A 18 -2.04 7.20 -11.63
C ALA A 18 -1.18 7.64 -10.44
N PHE A 19 -1.31 8.90 -10.05
CA PHE A 19 -0.55 9.46 -8.95
C PHE A 19 -1.47 10.15 -7.95
N TYR A 20 -1.18 9.99 -6.67
CA TYR A 20 -1.79 10.83 -5.64
C TYR A 20 -1.27 12.26 -5.74
N VAL A 21 -2.14 13.22 -5.43
CA VAL A 21 -1.72 14.54 -4.96
C VAL A 21 -1.49 14.46 -3.45
N GLY A 22 -0.40 15.06 -2.97
CA GLY A 22 -0.15 15.16 -1.52
C GLY A 22 -1.01 16.28 -0.92
N GLY A 23 -1.77 15.98 0.13
CA GLY A 23 -2.47 16.97 0.93
C GLY A 23 -1.55 17.57 1.99
N THR A 24 -1.45 18.89 2.04
CA THR A 24 -0.61 19.65 2.98
C THR A 24 -1.39 20.84 3.52
N HIS A 25 -0.90 21.46 4.59
CA HIS A 25 -1.46 22.71 5.12
C HIS A 25 -1.53 23.81 4.05
N GLU A 26 -0.52 23.89 3.19
CA GLU A 26 -0.37 24.96 2.19
C GLU A 26 -1.35 24.83 1.02
N ASN A 27 -1.75 23.60 0.67
CA ASN A 27 -2.55 23.32 -0.51
C ASN A 27 -3.97 22.82 -0.24
N ALA A 28 -4.35 22.63 1.03
CA ALA A 28 -5.62 22.02 1.43
C ALA A 28 -6.83 22.60 0.68
N ARG A 29 -6.93 23.94 0.59
CA ARG A 29 -8.01 24.65 -0.10
C ARG A 29 -8.17 24.33 -1.59
N PHE A 30 -7.11 23.83 -2.24
CA PHE A 30 -7.10 23.50 -3.68
C PHE A 30 -7.37 22.02 -3.96
N LEU A 31 -7.44 21.15 -2.93
CA LEU A 31 -7.46 19.71 -3.12
C LEU A 31 -8.66 19.21 -3.92
N GLY A 32 -9.82 19.85 -3.79
CA GLY A 32 -11.02 19.48 -4.53
C GLY A 32 -10.91 19.69 -6.04
N GLU A 33 -10.06 20.62 -6.48
CA GLU A 33 -9.70 20.80 -7.89
C GLU A 33 -8.59 19.84 -8.29
N LEU A 34 -7.55 19.72 -7.45
CA LEU A 34 -6.37 18.91 -7.73
C LEU A 34 -6.66 17.41 -7.85
N GLU A 35 -7.60 16.88 -7.06
CA GLU A 35 -8.00 15.47 -7.13
C GLU A 35 -8.76 15.12 -8.42
N ARG A 36 -9.26 16.14 -9.14
CA ARG A 36 -10.00 16.00 -10.40
C ARG A 36 -9.10 16.13 -11.63
N LEU A 37 -7.81 16.39 -11.44
CA LEU A 37 -6.86 16.43 -12.54
C LEU A 37 -6.75 15.04 -13.20
N PRO A 38 -6.61 14.96 -14.54
CA PRO A 38 -6.39 13.69 -15.23
C PRO A 38 -5.21 12.91 -14.63
N GLY A 39 -5.37 11.60 -14.46
CA GLY A 39 -4.33 10.74 -13.87
C GLY A 39 -4.12 10.91 -12.36
N CYS A 40 -4.96 11.69 -11.68
CA CYS A 40 -4.97 11.78 -10.22
C CYS A 40 -5.84 10.66 -9.61
N CYS A 41 -5.25 9.82 -8.75
CA CYS A 41 -6.00 8.76 -8.03
C CYS A 41 -6.61 9.23 -6.71
N GLY A 42 -6.42 10.50 -6.34
CA GLY A 42 -6.98 11.11 -5.12
C GLY A 42 -5.92 11.86 -4.31
N VAL A 43 -6.24 12.10 -3.05
CA VAL A 43 -5.37 12.82 -2.10
C VAL A 43 -4.73 11.83 -1.13
N LYS A 44 -3.40 11.91 -0.96
CA LYS A 44 -2.65 11.19 0.08
C LYS A 44 -2.17 12.16 1.16
N VAL A 45 -2.36 11.80 2.41
CA VAL A 45 -1.97 12.59 3.59
C VAL A 45 -1.15 11.72 4.54
N PHE A 46 -0.19 12.32 5.24
CA PHE A 46 0.59 11.66 6.29
C PHE A 46 0.27 12.32 7.64
N MET A 47 -0.32 11.58 8.56
CA MET A 47 -0.57 12.06 9.94
C MET A 47 0.61 11.83 10.88
N GLY A 48 1.60 11.07 10.42
CA GLY A 48 2.88 10.85 11.07
C GLY A 48 3.90 10.27 10.09
N ALA A 49 5.11 10.01 10.58
CA ALA A 49 6.17 9.31 9.85
C ALA A 49 6.74 10.03 8.60
N SER A 50 6.43 11.31 8.43
CA SER A 50 6.83 12.11 7.27
C SER A 50 7.75 13.25 7.68
N THR A 51 8.41 13.86 6.71
CA THR A 51 9.31 15.00 6.94
C THR A 51 8.89 16.19 6.08
N GLY A 52 9.16 17.39 6.59
CA GLY A 52 8.85 18.63 5.89
C GLY A 52 7.35 18.88 5.75
N THR A 53 6.96 19.48 4.62
CA THR A 53 5.59 20.00 4.40
C THR A 53 4.54 18.93 4.13
N LEU A 54 4.92 17.65 4.01
CA LEU A 54 3.99 16.53 3.77
C LEU A 54 3.34 15.98 5.04
N LEU A 55 3.84 16.36 6.22
CA LEU A 55 3.28 15.98 7.50
C LEU A 55 2.12 16.92 7.87
N VAL A 56 0.97 16.33 8.22
CA VAL A 56 -0.21 17.02 8.72
C VAL A 56 -0.60 16.35 10.04
N ALA A 57 0.12 16.70 11.11
CA ALA A 57 0.03 16.01 12.40
C ALA A 57 -1.13 16.50 13.29
N ASP A 58 -1.55 17.76 13.14
CA ASP A 58 -2.63 18.35 13.92
C ASP A 58 -4.02 18.14 13.31
N ASP A 59 -5.02 18.13 14.19
CA ASP A 59 -6.42 17.91 13.83
C ASP A 59 -6.97 18.99 12.90
N ASP A 60 -6.53 20.24 13.03
CA ASP A 60 -7.02 21.36 12.22
C ASP A 60 -6.59 21.22 10.76
N GLY A 61 -5.33 20.85 10.53
CA GLY A 61 -4.81 20.53 9.20
C GLY A 61 -5.52 19.35 8.56
N VAL A 62 -5.72 18.25 9.30
CA VAL A 62 -6.45 17.08 8.80
C VAL A 62 -7.90 17.43 8.47
N ARG A 63 -8.55 18.21 9.35
CA ARG A 63 -9.92 18.71 9.12
C ARG A 63 -9.99 19.58 7.87
N GLU A 64 -9.02 20.44 7.66
CA GLU A 64 -8.96 21.33 6.49
C GLU A 64 -8.77 20.54 5.19
N VAL A 65 -7.88 19.55 5.18
CA VAL A 65 -7.72 18.64 4.03
C VAL A 65 -9.01 17.89 3.73
N LEU A 66 -9.66 17.33 4.75
CA LEU A 66 -10.90 16.58 4.57
C LEU A 66 -12.02 17.47 4.02
N LYS A 67 -12.23 18.67 4.57
CA LYS A 67 -13.25 19.63 4.10
C LYS A 67 -13.16 19.86 2.59
N HIS A 68 -11.94 20.01 2.08
CA HIS A 68 -11.67 20.34 0.68
C HIS A 68 -11.48 19.14 -0.25
N THR A 69 -11.51 17.90 0.25
CA THR A 69 -11.47 16.69 -0.59
C THR A 69 -12.89 16.21 -0.90
N ASN A 70 -13.21 15.86 -2.13
CA ASN A 70 -14.51 15.25 -2.50
C ASN A 70 -14.41 13.74 -2.59
N ARG A 71 -13.27 13.23 -3.06
CA ARG A 71 -12.99 11.79 -3.10
C ARG A 71 -12.65 11.25 -1.71
N ARG A 72 -12.47 9.94 -1.65
CA ARG A 72 -11.92 9.28 -0.48
C ARG A 72 -10.44 9.67 -0.32
N ALA A 73 -10.14 10.53 0.66
CA ALA A 73 -8.76 10.85 1.00
C ALA A 73 -8.08 9.64 1.65
N THR A 74 -6.81 9.46 1.36
CA THR A 74 -6.02 8.29 1.75
C THR A 74 -4.96 8.69 2.75
N PHE A 75 -4.80 7.93 3.83
CA PHE A 75 -3.99 8.32 4.98
C PHE A 75 -2.96 7.26 5.37
N HIS A 76 -1.73 7.72 5.59
CA HIS A 76 -0.82 7.03 6.48
C HIS A 76 -1.16 7.46 7.92
N SER A 77 -1.59 6.50 8.75
CA SER A 77 -2.18 6.74 10.07
C SER A 77 -1.28 6.21 11.19
N GLU A 78 -0.31 7.02 11.61
CA GLU A 78 0.45 6.81 12.85
C GLU A 78 0.53 8.17 13.57
N ASP A 79 0.36 8.18 14.89
CA ASP A 79 0.26 9.41 15.69
C ASP A 79 1.65 10.04 15.88
N GLU A 80 1.90 11.17 15.23
CA GLU A 80 3.22 11.82 15.27
C GLU A 80 3.67 12.21 16.69
N TYR A 81 2.75 12.64 17.56
CA TYR A 81 3.11 13.05 18.93
C TYR A 81 3.65 11.86 19.72
N ARG A 82 3.00 10.70 19.61
CA ARG A 82 3.49 9.47 20.21
C ARG A 82 4.79 8.99 19.58
N LEU A 83 4.92 9.09 18.26
CA LEU A 83 6.16 8.73 17.57
C LEU A 83 7.34 9.58 18.05
N VAL A 84 7.14 10.88 18.26
CA VAL A 84 8.15 11.79 18.81
C VAL A 84 8.51 11.41 20.25
N GLU A 85 7.52 11.16 21.10
CA GLU A 85 7.71 10.75 22.50
C GLU A 85 8.54 9.46 22.61
N ARG A 86 8.28 8.50 21.72
CA ARG A 86 8.90 7.17 21.74
C ARG A 86 10.20 7.08 20.94
N ARG A 87 10.56 8.11 20.19
CA ARG A 87 11.82 8.16 19.42
C ARG A 87 13.08 7.81 20.23
N PRO A 88 13.22 8.21 21.51
CA PRO A 88 14.35 7.83 22.36
C PRO A 88 14.46 6.32 22.66
N LEU A 89 13.40 5.53 22.42
CA LEU A 89 13.45 4.07 22.57
C LEU A 89 14.25 3.39 21.46
N ALA A 90 14.63 4.10 20.40
CA ALA A 90 15.43 3.56 19.32
C ALA A 90 16.80 3.12 19.84
N ARG A 91 17.12 1.84 19.70
CA ARG A 91 18.42 1.28 20.09
C ARG A 91 19.34 1.20 18.89
N ALA A 92 20.49 1.85 18.96
CA ALA A 92 21.43 1.95 17.85
C ALA A 92 21.86 0.56 17.34
N GLY A 93 21.64 0.29 16.04
CA GLY A 93 21.97 -0.99 15.42
C GLY A 93 21.04 -2.15 15.77
N ASP A 94 19.96 -1.90 16.52
CA ASP A 94 18.97 -2.91 16.89
C ASP A 94 17.60 -2.59 16.28
N TRP A 95 17.30 -3.22 15.14
CA TRP A 95 16.03 -3.08 14.43
C TRP A 95 14.84 -3.69 15.17
N THR A 96 15.05 -4.55 16.17
CA THR A 96 13.94 -5.07 17.00
C THR A 96 13.28 -3.98 17.84
N SER A 97 13.99 -2.86 18.06
CA SER A 97 13.43 -1.67 18.72
C SER A 97 12.52 -0.82 17.80
N HIS A 98 12.49 -1.08 16.49
CA HIS A 98 11.63 -0.36 15.54
C HIS A 98 10.12 -0.45 15.87
N PRO A 99 9.53 -1.66 16.07
CA PRO A 99 8.15 -1.78 16.52
C PRO A 99 7.90 -1.27 17.94
N GLU A 100 8.93 -1.07 18.77
CA GLU A 100 8.79 -0.44 20.08
C GLU A 100 8.69 1.08 19.97
N VAL A 101 9.49 1.70 19.08
CA VAL A 101 9.41 3.14 18.78
C VAL A 101 8.06 3.46 18.13
N ARG A 102 7.63 2.63 17.20
CA ARG A 102 6.40 2.77 16.42
C ARG A 102 5.34 1.79 16.89
N ASP A 103 5.00 1.81 18.17
CA ASP A 103 4.12 0.79 18.77
C ASP A 103 2.69 0.77 18.20
N ALA A 104 1.93 -0.27 18.53
CA ALA A 104 0.54 -0.44 18.06
C ALA A 104 -0.35 0.74 18.46
N GLN A 105 -0.10 1.30 19.64
CA GLN A 105 -0.81 2.46 20.16
C GLN A 105 -0.65 3.70 19.26
N SER A 106 0.50 3.88 18.61
CA SER A 106 0.72 4.97 17.63
C SER A 106 -0.24 4.86 16.45
N ALA A 107 -0.52 3.65 15.98
CA ALA A 107 -1.42 3.42 14.86
C ALA A 107 -2.89 3.63 15.26
N ILE A 108 -3.37 2.95 16.31
CA ILE A 108 -4.78 3.04 16.75
C ILE A 108 -5.18 4.44 17.23
N GLN A 109 -4.29 5.19 17.90
CA GLN A 109 -4.59 6.57 18.30
C GLN A 109 -4.82 7.48 17.08
N SER A 110 -3.96 7.40 16.07
CA SER A 110 -4.13 8.13 14.82
C SER A 110 -5.41 7.70 14.10
N THR A 111 -5.71 6.41 14.06
CA THR A 111 -6.90 5.87 13.40
C THR A 111 -8.20 6.32 14.09
N HIS A 112 -8.25 6.36 15.42
CA HIS A 112 -9.37 6.97 16.16
C HIS A 112 -9.55 8.46 15.83
N ARG A 113 -8.46 9.23 15.86
CA ARG A 113 -8.48 10.67 15.52
C ARG A 113 -9.00 10.87 14.10
N LEU A 114 -8.48 10.10 13.14
CA LEU A 114 -8.84 10.19 11.73
C LEU A 114 -10.32 9.87 11.49
N VAL A 115 -10.86 8.80 12.08
CA VAL A 115 -12.29 8.46 11.96
C VAL A 115 -13.18 9.54 12.56
N ARG A 116 -12.83 10.09 13.73
CA ARG A 116 -13.57 11.21 14.33
C ARG A 116 -13.59 12.42 13.41
N LEU A 117 -12.44 12.83 12.85
CA LEU A 117 -12.36 13.99 11.96
C LEU A 117 -13.12 13.76 10.64
N ALA A 118 -13.09 12.53 10.11
CA ALA A 118 -13.89 12.14 8.96
C ALA A 118 -15.40 12.27 9.23
N ARG A 119 -15.86 11.86 10.42
CA ARG A 119 -17.25 12.04 10.86
C ARG A 119 -17.63 13.52 11.01
N GLU A 120 -16.81 14.31 11.69
CA GLU A 120 -17.02 15.75 11.89
C GLU A 120 -17.17 16.50 10.56
N THR A 121 -16.46 16.07 9.53
CA THR A 121 -16.45 16.71 8.20
C THR A 121 -17.42 16.07 7.21
N GLY A 122 -18.07 14.95 7.56
CA GLY A 122 -18.93 14.20 6.65
C GLY A 122 -18.17 13.59 5.46
N LYS A 123 -16.88 13.28 5.63
CA LYS A 123 -15.99 12.80 4.57
C LYS A 123 -15.67 11.33 4.73
N ARG A 124 -15.19 10.74 3.63
CA ARG A 124 -14.83 9.32 3.53
C ARG A 124 -13.31 9.18 3.46
N ILE A 125 -12.78 8.17 4.13
CA ILE A 125 -11.33 7.96 4.26
C ILE A 125 -10.88 6.55 3.84
N HIS A 126 -9.64 6.43 3.41
CA HIS A 126 -8.97 5.15 3.17
C HIS A 126 -7.73 5.08 4.06
N VAL A 127 -7.72 4.12 4.99
CA VAL A 127 -6.60 3.88 5.91
C VAL A 127 -5.66 2.89 5.24
N LEU A 128 -4.47 3.36 4.88
CA LEU A 128 -3.48 2.53 4.20
C LEU A 128 -2.82 1.55 5.15
N HIS A 129 -2.26 0.48 4.58
CA HIS A 129 -1.29 -0.42 5.20
C HIS A 129 -1.51 -0.64 6.71
N VAL A 130 -2.73 -1.02 7.10
CA VAL A 130 -3.11 -1.25 8.52
C VAL A 130 -2.33 -2.45 9.05
N THR A 131 -1.82 -2.35 10.29
CA THR A 131 -0.89 -3.34 10.84
C THR A 131 -1.32 -3.97 12.15
N THR A 132 -2.31 -3.43 12.87
CA THR A 132 -2.68 -3.89 14.22
C THR A 132 -4.07 -4.55 14.22
N ALA A 133 -4.32 -5.39 15.22
CA ALA A 133 -5.60 -6.09 15.37
C ALA A 133 -6.69 -5.13 15.87
N GLU A 134 -6.29 -4.21 16.73
CA GLU A 134 -7.11 -3.19 17.35
C GLU A 134 -7.62 -2.17 16.32
N GLU A 135 -6.79 -1.79 15.34
CA GLU A 135 -7.25 -0.99 14.20
C GLU A 135 -8.29 -1.75 13.37
N ILE A 136 -8.09 -3.05 13.14
CA ILE A 136 -9.06 -3.86 12.40
C ILE A 136 -10.39 -3.92 13.14
N ASP A 137 -10.37 -4.26 14.43
CA ASP A 137 -11.57 -4.38 15.25
C ASP A 137 -12.33 -3.04 15.28
N PHE A 138 -11.62 -1.91 15.46
CA PHE A 138 -12.22 -0.59 15.41
C PHE A 138 -12.76 -0.21 14.02
N LEU A 139 -12.01 -0.46 12.94
CA LEU A 139 -12.40 -0.09 11.58
C LEU A 139 -13.56 -0.95 11.05
N ALA A 140 -13.72 -2.17 11.55
CA ALA A 140 -14.86 -3.04 11.25
C ALA A 140 -16.21 -2.40 11.67
N GLU A 141 -16.20 -1.61 12.75
CA GLU A 141 -17.38 -0.88 13.23
C GLU A 141 -17.62 0.45 12.49
N HIS A 142 -16.70 0.88 11.62
CA HIS A 142 -16.71 2.21 10.98
C HIS A 142 -16.65 2.15 9.44
N LYS A 143 -17.12 1.04 8.86
CA LYS A 143 -17.08 0.75 7.41
C LYS A 143 -17.89 1.71 6.53
N ASP A 144 -18.84 2.43 7.09
CA ASP A 144 -19.61 3.45 6.39
C ASP A 144 -18.77 4.71 6.08
N VAL A 145 -17.71 4.96 6.86
CA VAL A 145 -16.79 6.10 6.64
C VAL A 145 -15.41 5.65 6.17
N ALA A 146 -14.90 4.52 6.65
CA ALA A 146 -13.53 4.08 6.42
C ALA A 146 -13.44 2.83 5.53
N THR A 147 -12.35 2.75 4.79
CA THR A 147 -11.92 1.55 4.06
C THR A 147 -10.48 1.23 4.44
N VAL A 148 -10.07 -0.02 4.29
CA VAL A 148 -8.86 -0.60 4.87
C VAL A 148 -8.00 -1.20 3.76
N GLU A 149 -6.72 -0.82 3.73
CA GLU A 149 -5.70 -1.51 2.96
C GLU A 149 -4.82 -2.36 3.87
N VAL A 150 -4.51 -3.59 3.44
CA VAL A 150 -3.49 -4.45 4.04
C VAL A 150 -2.40 -4.76 3.01
N THR A 151 -1.26 -5.30 3.45
CA THR A 151 -0.13 -5.58 2.54
C THR A 151 0.42 -7.00 2.75
N PRO A 152 0.98 -7.65 1.70
CA PRO A 152 1.54 -9.00 1.80
C PRO A 152 2.57 -9.18 2.93
N GLN A 153 3.45 -8.20 3.12
CA GLN A 153 4.51 -8.24 4.13
C GLN A 153 3.96 -8.27 5.55
N HIS A 154 2.94 -7.46 5.87
CA HIS A 154 2.27 -7.49 7.17
C HIS A 154 1.42 -8.76 7.39
N LEU A 155 1.05 -9.46 6.31
CA LEU A 155 0.33 -10.74 6.37
C LEU A 155 1.27 -11.95 6.50
N THR A 156 2.56 -11.78 6.27
CA THR A 156 3.51 -12.89 6.07
C THR A 156 4.70 -12.84 7.01
N LEU A 157 5.26 -11.66 7.26
CA LEU A 157 6.40 -11.47 8.16
C LEU A 157 5.90 -11.20 9.58
N THR A 158 6.66 -11.69 10.57
CA THR A 158 6.29 -11.56 11.99
C THR A 158 7.49 -11.09 12.80
N ALA A 159 7.28 -10.12 13.71
CA ALA A 159 8.27 -9.69 14.68
C ALA A 159 8.28 -10.60 15.92
N PRO A 160 9.43 -10.80 16.59
CA PRO A 160 10.74 -10.18 16.31
C PRO A 160 11.55 -10.87 15.20
N GLU A 161 11.18 -12.10 14.81
CA GLU A 161 11.94 -12.96 13.88
C GLU A 161 12.32 -12.25 12.57
N ALA A 162 11.40 -11.51 11.97
CA ALA A 162 11.68 -10.75 10.75
C ALA A 162 12.81 -9.73 10.95
N TYR A 163 12.87 -9.02 12.09
CA TYR A 163 13.93 -8.04 12.37
C TYR A 163 15.25 -8.71 12.73
N GLU A 164 15.22 -9.85 13.41
CA GLU A 164 16.42 -10.62 13.74
C GLU A 164 17.09 -11.17 12.47
N ARG A 165 16.29 -11.73 11.55
CA ARG A 165 16.76 -12.33 10.30
C ARG A 165 17.10 -11.28 9.24
N LEU A 166 16.20 -10.34 8.98
CA LEU A 166 16.31 -9.39 7.86
C LEU A 166 16.95 -8.05 8.26
N LYS A 167 17.06 -7.75 9.55
CA LYS A 167 17.62 -6.48 10.07
C LYS A 167 16.96 -5.27 9.40
N GLY A 168 17.77 -4.39 8.80
CA GLY A 168 17.28 -3.23 8.05
C GLY A 168 16.29 -3.57 6.95
N LEU A 169 16.39 -4.73 6.31
CA LEU A 169 15.49 -5.11 5.22
C LEU A 169 14.04 -5.32 5.70
N ALA A 170 13.79 -5.57 6.98
CA ALA A 170 12.45 -5.59 7.57
C ALA A 170 11.93 -4.21 8.00
N GLN A 171 12.79 -3.19 8.07
CA GLN A 171 12.39 -1.84 8.52
C GLN A 171 11.45 -1.18 7.50
N MET A 172 10.20 -0.96 7.89
CA MET A 172 9.20 -0.19 7.15
C MET A 172 8.21 0.51 8.10
N ASN A 173 7.39 1.42 7.58
CA ASN A 173 6.39 2.16 8.36
C ASN A 173 4.99 1.98 7.74
N PRO A 174 3.99 1.50 8.49
CA PRO A 174 4.08 1.04 9.87
C PRO A 174 4.92 -0.25 9.97
N PRO A 175 5.43 -0.62 11.16
CA PRO A 175 6.39 -1.71 11.30
C PRO A 175 5.74 -3.09 11.14
N ILE A 176 6.54 -4.10 10.76
CA ILE A 176 6.19 -5.52 10.93
C ILE A 176 5.90 -5.78 12.42
N ARG A 177 4.82 -6.52 12.70
CA ARG A 177 4.21 -6.70 14.02
C ARG A 177 4.29 -8.14 14.52
N SER A 178 3.92 -8.35 15.78
CA SER A 178 3.80 -9.68 16.40
C SER A 178 2.76 -10.57 15.71
N ALA A 179 2.82 -11.88 16.00
CA ALA A 179 1.92 -12.88 15.42
C ALA A 179 0.43 -12.61 15.72
N GLU A 180 0.14 -11.98 16.86
CA GLU A 180 -1.21 -11.56 17.24
C GLU A 180 -1.81 -10.57 16.24
N HIS A 181 -1.05 -9.55 15.89
CA HIS A 181 -1.48 -8.55 14.91
C HIS A 181 -1.60 -9.16 13.51
N VAL A 182 -0.66 -10.03 13.12
CA VAL A 182 -0.77 -10.80 11.87
C VAL A 182 -2.10 -11.58 11.85
N ALA A 183 -2.43 -12.30 12.93
CA ALA A 183 -3.71 -13.01 13.04
C ALA A 183 -4.91 -12.07 12.91
N GLY A 184 -4.86 -10.88 13.52
CA GLY A 184 -5.88 -9.84 13.37
C GLY A 184 -6.09 -9.40 11.91
N LEU A 185 -5.01 -9.17 11.15
CA LEU A 185 -5.10 -8.82 9.72
C LEU A 185 -5.71 -9.95 8.89
N TRP A 186 -5.42 -11.21 9.23
CA TRP A 186 -6.04 -12.34 8.55
C TRP A 186 -7.53 -12.50 8.89
N ARG A 187 -7.94 -12.24 10.12
CA ARG A 187 -9.38 -12.10 10.45
C ARG A 187 -10.03 -11.00 9.63
N ALA A 188 -9.35 -9.87 9.42
CA ALA A 188 -9.87 -8.77 8.59
C ALA A 188 -10.15 -9.20 7.14
N ILE A 189 -9.29 -10.06 6.58
CA ILE A 189 -9.45 -10.61 5.24
C ILE A 189 -10.66 -11.55 5.19
N GLU A 190 -10.73 -12.49 6.15
CA GLU A 190 -11.78 -13.51 6.27
C GLU A 190 -13.16 -12.88 6.46
N GLN A 191 -13.27 -11.86 7.32
CA GLN A 191 -14.53 -11.19 7.67
C GLN A 191 -14.94 -10.10 6.68
N GLY A 192 -14.16 -9.86 5.61
CA GLY A 192 -14.48 -8.82 4.63
C GLY A 192 -14.18 -7.38 5.07
N VAL A 193 -13.47 -7.19 6.19
CA VAL A 193 -13.09 -5.86 6.72
C VAL A 193 -12.04 -5.19 5.83
N ALA A 194 -11.04 -5.95 5.35
CA ALA A 194 -10.05 -5.43 4.40
C ALA A 194 -10.68 -5.17 3.02
N ASP A 195 -10.46 -3.99 2.43
CA ASP A 195 -11.04 -3.65 1.12
C ASP A 195 -10.03 -3.82 -0.02
N VAL A 196 -8.76 -3.52 0.25
CA VAL A 196 -7.69 -3.46 -0.75
C VAL A 196 -6.45 -4.16 -0.23
N LEU A 197 -5.73 -4.81 -1.12
CA LEU A 197 -4.38 -5.27 -0.88
C LEU A 197 -3.38 -4.47 -1.71
N GLY A 198 -2.54 -3.68 -1.04
CA GLY A 198 -1.47 -2.88 -1.63
C GLY A 198 -0.10 -3.52 -1.40
N SER A 199 0.88 -3.18 -2.23
CA SER A 199 2.27 -3.65 -2.01
C SER A 199 3.06 -2.74 -1.08
N ASP A 200 2.68 -1.46 -0.99
CA ASP A 200 3.50 -0.39 -0.40
C ASP A 200 4.96 -0.45 -0.87
N HIS A 201 5.18 -0.71 -2.16
CA HIS A 201 6.51 -0.85 -2.74
C HIS A 201 7.31 0.45 -2.60
N ALA A 202 8.26 0.46 -1.68
CA ALA A 202 9.12 1.58 -1.33
C ALA A 202 10.60 1.14 -1.31
N PRO A 203 11.22 1.00 -2.50
CA PRO A 203 12.56 0.42 -2.62
C PRO A 203 13.65 1.38 -2.16
N HIS A 204 14.63 0.84 -1.45
CA HIS A 204 15.89 1.49 -1.10
C HIS A 204 17.06 0.58 -1.47
N THR A 205 18.24 1.15 -1.69
CA THR A 205 19.44 0.37 -1.98
C THR A 205 19.86 -0.48 -0.78
N LEU A 206 20.56 -1.59 -1.02
CA LEU A 206 21.13 -2.40 0.06
C LEU A 206 22.09 -1.58 0.94
N GLU A 207 22.85 -0.64 0.35
CA GLU A 207 23.74 0.26 1.08
C GLU A 207 22.98 1.14 2.08
N GLU A 208 21.89 1.77 1.66
CA GLU A 208 21.05 2.57 2.55
C GLU A 208 20.46 1.73 3.68
N LYS A 209 20.00 0.50 3.35
CA LYS A 209 19.40 -0.42 4.32
C LYS A 209 20.41 -1.05 5.29
N ALA A 210 21.70 -1.03 4.97
CA ALA A 210 22.78 -1.54 5.82
C ALA A 210 23.20 -0.56 6.93
N ARG A 211 22.78 0.72 6.86
CA ARG A 211 23.05 1.70 7.92
C ARG A 211 22.41 1.25 9.25
N PRO A 212 23.06 1.46 10.41
CA PRO A 212 22.52 1.00 11.69
C PRO A 212 21.18 1.68 11.98
N TYR A 213 20.21 0.96 12.54
CA TYR A 213 18.98 1.58 13.05
C TYR A 213 19.29 2.69 14.06
N PRO A 214 18.60 3.85 14.06
CA PRO A 214 17.51 4.27 13.16
C PRO A 214 17.98 5.06 11.91
N ALA A 215 19.25 4.97 11.52
CA ALA A 215 19.80 5.70 10.38
C ALA A 215 19.54 5.03 9.01
N SER A 216 19.12 3.76 8.97
CA SER A 216 18.56 3.13 7.76
C SER A 216 17.16 3.66 7.44
N PRO A 217 16.77 3.78 6.16
CA PRO A 217 15.43 4.22 5.79
C PRO A 217 14.39 3.11 5.97
N SER A 218 13.15 3.52 6.22
CA SER A 218 11.98 2.65 6.25
C SER A 218 11.39 2.47 4.84
N GLY A 219 11.13 1.22 4.46
CA GLY A 219 10.57 0.85 3.15
C GLY A 219 11.16 -0.45 2.62
N MET A 220 10.35 -1.21 1.88
CA MET A 220 10.77 -2.45 1.22
C MET A 220 10.12 -2.59 -0.16
N PRO A 221 10.80 -3.28 -1.11
CA PRO A 221 10.18 -3.63 -2.38
C PRO A 221 9.19 -4.79 -2.21
N GLY A 222 7.96 -4.66 -2.74
CA GLY A 222 6.99 -5.77 -2.71
C GLY A 222 6.13 -5.99 -3.97
N VAL A 223 6.16 -5.09 -4.97
CA VAL A 223 5.22 -5.16 -6.11
C VAL A 223 5.35 -6.44 -6.95
N GLN A 224 6.58 -6.90 -7.21
CA GLN A 224 6.83 -8.11 -8.01
C GLN A 224 6.45 -9.39 -7.25
N THR A 225 6.65 -9.41 -5.93
CA THR A 225 6.40 -10.58 -5.09
C THR A 225 4.97 -10.67 -4.55
N LEU A 226 4.15 -9.62 -4.72
CA LEU A 226 2.77 -9.59 -4.23
C LEU A 226 1.98 -10.83 -4.69
N VAL A 227 1.94 -11.10 -6.00
CA VAL A 227 1.18 -12.24 -6.55
C VAL A 227 1.69 -13.59 -6.05
N PRO A 228 2.99 -13.96 -6.18
CA PRO A 228 3.44 -15.27 -5.72
C PRO A 228 3.32 -15.47 -4.21
N VAL A 229 3.54 -14.43 -3.39
CA VAL A 229 3.34 -14.51 -1.93
C VAL A 229 1.87 -14.76 -1.60
N MET A 230 0.95 -14.01 -2.21
CA MET A 230 -0.47 -14.17 -1.92
C MET A 230 -1.06 -15.47 -2.49
N LEU A 231 -0.64 -15.92 -3.66
CA LEU A 231 -1.01 -17.24 -4.19
C LEU A 231 -0.50 -18.38 -3.33
N THR A 232 0.63 -18.21 -2.66
CA THR A 232 1.12 -19.20 -1.68
C THR A 232 0.19 -19.29 -0.48
N HIS A 233 -0.32 -18.16 0.02
CA HIS A 233 -1.37 -18.18 1.05
C HIS A 233 -2.68 -18.80 0.54
N VAL A 234 -3.01 -18.63 -0.74
CA VAL A 234 -4.15 -19.33 -1.37
C VAL A 234 -3.93 -20.84 -1.40
N ALA A 235 -2.77 -21.29 -1.86
CA ALA A 235 -2.40 -22.71 -1.90
C ALA A 235 -2.39 -23.35 -0.50
N ASN A 236 -2.05 -22.58 0.53
CA ASN A 236 -2.08 -23.00 1.94
C ASN A 236 -3.47 -22.88 2.59
N GLY A 237 -4.52 -22.54 1.84
CA GLY A 237 -5.90 -22.48 2.33
C GLY A 237 -6.23 -21.29 3.23
N ARG A 238 -5.35 -20.27 3.30
CA ARG A 238 -5.54 -19.08 4.14
C ARG A 238 -6.39 -17.99 3.47
N LEU A 239 -6.47 -18.02 2.14
CA LEU A 239 -7.16 -17.05 1.30
C LEU A 239 -7.82 -17.80 0.15
N SER A 240 -9.05 -17.47 -0.22
CA SER A 240 -9.60 -17.97 -1.49
C SER A 240 -9.04 -17.17 -2.67
N LEU A 241 -8.96 -17.79 -3.85
CA LEU A 241 -8.51 -17.11 -5.06
C LEU A 241 -9.44 -15.92 -5.41
N GLU A 242 -10.75 -16.09 -5.22
CA GLU A 242 -11.76 -15.06 -5.43
C GLU A 242 -11.55 -13.87 -4.51
N ARG A 243 -11.24 -14.12 -3.23
CA ARG A 243 -10.98 -13.04 -2.28
C ARG A 243 -9.67 -12.33 -2.58
N PHE A 244 -8.65 -13.06 -3.05
CA PHE A 244 -7.42 -12.43 -3.55
C PHE A 244 -7.71 -11.49 -4.73
N ILE A 245 -8.48 -11.96 -5.73
CA ILE A 245 -8.89 -11.16 -6.89
C ILE A 245 -9.70 -9.93 -6.45
N ASP A 246 -10.63 -10.09 -5.49
CA ASP A 246 -11.38 -8.96 -4.96
C ASP A 246 -10.44 -7.92 -4.33
N LEU A 247 -9.53 -8.33 -3.43
CA LEU A 247 -8.63 -7.40 -2.74
C LEU A 247 -7.68 -6.64 -3.70
N THR A 248 -7.22 -7.25 -4.79
CA THR A 248 -6.27 -6.61 -5.70
C THR A 248 -6.90 -5.86 -6.88
N SER A 249 -8.16 -6.18 -7.22
CA SER A 249 -8.80 -5.72 -8.45
C SER A 249 -10.15 -5.07 -8.17
N ALA A 250 -11.19 -5.86 -7.85
CA ALA A 250 -12.55 -5.34 -7.72
C ALA A 250 -12.69 -4.39 -6.51
N GLY A 251 -12.00 -4.66 -5.42
CA GLY A 251 -11.89 -3.83 -4.21
C GLY A 251 -11.21 -2.50 -4.49
N ALA A 252 -10.05 -2.51 -5.17
CA ALA A 252 -9.40 -1.28 -5.61
C ALA A 252 -10.32 -0.46 -6.53
N ASN A 253 -11.06 -1.12 -7.44
CA ASN A 253 -12.05 -0.45 -8.27
C ASN A 253 -13.17 0.20 -7.44
N ARG A 254 -13.77 -0.51 -6.48
CA ARG A 254 -14.80 0.05 -5.58
C ARG A 254 -14.30 1.21 -4.75
N VAL A 255 -13.07 1.15 -4.24
CA VAL A 255 -12.52 2.17 -3.34
C VAL A 255 -12.14 3.44 -4.10
N PHE A 256 -11.49 3.30 -5.27
CA PHE A 256 -10.91 4.43 -6.00
C PHE A 256 -11.72 4.87 -7.22
N GLY A 257 -12.70 4.09 -7.68
CA GLY A 257 -13.57 4.47 -8.81
C GLY A 257 -12.84 4.50 -10.15
N THR A 258 -11.86 3.60 -10.36
CA THR A 258 -11.14 3.49 -11.64
C THR A 258 -12.10 3.14 -12.78
N ALA A 259 -12.02 3.84 -13.91
CA ALA A 259 -12.90 3.59 -15.04
C ALA A 259 -12.41 2.38 -15.85
N ASN A 260 -13.31 1.43 -16.16
CA ASN A 260 -13.06 0.25 -17.00
C ASN A 260 -11.95 -0.68 -16.50
N LYS A 261 -11.61 -0.67 -15.20
CA LYS A 261 -10.57 -1.52 -14.58
C LYS A 261 -11.15 -2.46 -13.52
N GLY A 262 -10.41 -3.52 -13.19
CA GLY A 262 -10.66 -4.35 -12.00
C GLY A 262 -11.79 -5.36 -12.12
N ARG A 263 -12.33 -5.58 -13.33
CA ARG A 263 -13.38 -6.58 -13.61
C ARG A 263 -13.14 -7.21 -14.98
N MET A 264 -13.41 -8.51 -15.09
CA MET A 264 -13.47 -9.23 -16.37
C MET A 264 -14.92 -9.18 -16.88
N ALA A 265 -15.23 -8.20 -17.73
CA ALA A 265 -16.54 -8.03 -18.35
C ALA A 265 -16.42 -7.22 -19.65
N GLU A 266 -17.42 -7.32 -20.52
CA GLU A 266 -17.50 -6.48 -21.71
C GLU A 266 -17.46 -4.99 -21.33
N GLY A 267 -16.70 -4.20 -22.10
CA GLY A 267 -16.48 -2.77 -21.85
C GLY A 267 -15.34 -2.43 -20.87
N TYR A 268 -14.74 -3.44 -20.21
CA TYR A 268 -13.55 -3.25 -19.38
C TYR A 268 -12.26 -3.47 -20.18
N ASP A 269 -11.18 -2.83 -19.75
CA ASP A 269 -9.85 -3.04 -20.32
C ASP A 269 -9.43 -4.50 -20.08
N ALA A 270 -8.88 -5.13 -21.12
CA ALA A 270 -8.31 -6.48 -21.05
C ALA A 270 -6.98 -6.49 -20.27
N ASP A 271 -7.07 -6.20 -18.98
CA ASP A 271 -5.99 -6.26 -18.00
C ASP A 271 -6.08 -7.59 -17.24
N LEU A 272 -5.19 -8.53 -17.58
CA LEU A 272 -5.25 -9.91 -17.11
C LEU A 272 -3.87 -10.38 -16.67
N THR A 273 -3.83 -11.18 -15.62
CA THR A 273 -2.64 -11.95 -15.24
C THR A 273 -2.96 -13.43 -15.41
N ILE A 274 -2.18 -14.11 -16.23
CA ILE A 274 -2.24 -15.56 -16.37
C ILE A 274 -1.32 -16.16 -15.31
N VAL A 275 -1.85 -17.05 -14.48
CA VAL A 275 -1.12 -17.68 -13.38
C VAL A 275 -1.12 -19.19 -13.53
N ASP A 276 0.00 -19.83 -13.22
CA ASP A 276 0.04 -21.27 -12.97
C ASP A 276 -0.04 -21.49 -11.45
N LEU A 277 -1.20 -21.96 -10.97
CA LEU A 277 -1.46 -22.18 -9.54
C LEU A 277 -0.63 -23.34 -8.94
N LYS A 278 -0.03 -24.20 -9.76
CA LYS A 278 0.75 -25.37 -9.31
C LYS A 278 2.25 -25.14 -9.41
N ALA A 279 2.69 -24.12 -10.13
CA ALA A 279 4.10 -23.77 -10.24
C ALA A 279 4.70 -23.53 -8.85
N LYS A 280 5.84 -24.16 -8.59
CA LYS A 280 6.64 -23.98 -7.36
C LYS A 280 7.97 -23.35 -7.72
N LYS A 281 8.31 -22.22 -7.11
CA LYS A 281 9.58 -21.52 -7.32
C LYS A 281 10.03 -20.86 -6.02
N THR A 282 11.33 -20.80 -5.80
CA THR A 282 11.91 -20.01 -4.71
C THR A 282 12.05 -18.57 -5.16
N ILE A 283 11.56 -17.62 -4.36
CA ILE A 283 11.77 -16.19 -4.60
C ILE A 283 13.24 -15.87 -4.29
N ALA A 284 13.95 -15.26 -5.24
CA ALA A 284 15.35 -14.88 -5.06
C ALA A 284 15.61 -13.40 -5.37
N HIS A 285 16.58 -12.79 -4.68
CA HIS A 285 17.10 -11.45 -4.96
C HIS A 285 17.51 -11.29 -6.43
N ALA A 286 18.19 -12.31 -6.98
CA ALA A 286 18.72 -12.30 -8.34
C ALA A 286 17.63 -12.15 -9.42
N ASP A 287 16.39 -12.48 -9.11
CA ASP A 287 15.26 -12.41 -10.04
C ASP A 287 14.50 -11.08 -9.97
N MET A 288 14.91 -10.15 -9.10
CA MET A 288 14.19 -8.90 -8.86
C MET A 288 14.44 -7.89 -9.97
N ALA A 289 13.37 -7.51 -10.68
CA ALA A 289 13.39 -6.45 -11.69
C ALA A 289 13.42 -5.03 -11.09
N SER A 290 13.10 -4.89 -9.79
CA SER A 290 13.25 -3.62 -9.10
C SER A 290 14.71 -3.20 -9.08
N ARG A 291 15.00 -1.92 -9.35
CA ARG A 291 16.37 -1.38 -9.41
C ARG A 291 17.19 -1.59 -8.14
N CYS A 292 16.54 -1.80 -6.99
CA CYS A 292 17.23 -2.08 -5.74
C CYS A 292 17.81 -3.51 -5.66
N GLY A 293 17.33 -4.45 -6.49
CA GLY A 293 17.89 -5.79 -6.63
C GLY A 293 17.70 -6.72 -5.43
N TRP A 294 16.71 -6.47 -4.56
CA TRP A 294 16.44 -7.32 -3.41
C TRP A 294 14.94 -7.43 -3.10
N THR A 295 14.57 -8.35 -2.22
CA THR A 295 13.20 -8.59 -1.73
C THR A 295 13.22 -9.11 -0.29
N PRO A 296 12.28 -8.75 0.58
CA PRO A 296 12.22 -9.30 1.94
C PRO A 296 11.81 -10.80 1.97
N PHE A 297 11.39 -11.35 0.83
CA PHE A 297 10.94 -12.74 0.68
C PHE A 297 12.00 -13.66 0.05
N ASP A 298 13.26 -13.26 0.04
CA ASP A 298 14.35 -14.11 -0.46
C ASP A 298 14.41 -15.45 0.27
N GLY A 299 14.53 -16.53 -0.50
CA GLY A 299 14.52 -17.91 0.00
C GLY A 299 13.12 -18.48 0.29
N MET A 300 12.04 -17.69 0.16
CA MET A 300 10.67 -18.19 0.34
C MET A 300 10.26 -19.10 -0.84
N GLU A 301 9.84 -20.32 -0.55
CA GLU A 301 9.18 -21.18 -1.54
C GLU A 301 7.75 -20.68 -1.80
N ALA A 302 7.48 -20.28 -3.03
CA ALA A 302 6.17 -19.84 -3.48
C ALA A 302 5.46 -20.93 -4.28
N THR A 303 4.16 -21.09 -4.05
CA THR A 303 3.26 -21.95 -4.84
C THR A 303 2.21 -21.07 -5.52
N GLY A 304 2.14 -21.15 -6.84
CA GLY A 304 1.40 -20.23 -7.68
C GLY A 304 2.32 -19.14 -8.25
N TRP A 305 2.35 -19.00 -9.58
CA TRP A 305 3.27 -18.07 -10.24
C TRP A 305 2.63 -17.32 -11.41
N PRO A 306 2.88 -15.99 -11.57
CA PRO A 306 2.46 -15.26 -12.75
C PRO A 306 3.27 -15.68 -13.98
N MET A 307 2.58 -16.13 -15.03
CA MET A 307 3.17 -16.62 -16.28
C MET A 307 3.09 -15.59 -17.40
N ALA A 308 2.05 -14.76 -17.41
CA ALA A 308 1.94 -13.65 -18.35
C ALA A 308 1.11 -12.51 -17.78
N THR A 309 1.41 -11.29 -18.22
CA THR A 309 0.59 -10.11 -17.94
C THR A 309 0.15 -9.47 -19.24
N ILE A 310 -1.14 -9.17 -19.31
CA ILE A 310 -1.82 -8.52 -20.43
C ILE A 310 -2.33 -7.18 -19.92
N VAL A 311 -2.06 -6.10 -20.64
CA VAL A 311 -2.55 -4.76 -20.30
C VAL A 311 -3.24 -4.18 -21.53
N ARG A 312 -4.53 -3.85 -21.42
CA ARG A 312 -5.41 -3.45 -22.53
C ARG A 312 -5.29 -4.36 -23.77
N GLY A 313 -5.27 -5.66 -23.54
CA GLY A 313 -5.20 -6.68 -24.60
C GLY A 313 -3.81 -6.90 -25.20
N ARG A 314 -2.77 -6.23 -24.71
CA ARG A 314 -1.38 -6.43 -25.15
C ARG A 314 -0.62 -7.26 -24.13
N VAL A 315 0.03 -8.34 -24.55
CA VAL A 315 0.95 -9.10 -23.68
C VAL A 315 2.19 -8.24 -23.44
N VAL A 316 2.44 -7.86 -22.18
CA VAL A 316 3.58 -7.00 -21.79
C VAL A 316 4.66 -7.76 -21.04
N MET A 317 4.32 -8.92 -20.48
CA MET A 317 5.27 -9.82 -19.82
C MET A 317 4.87 -11.26 -20.11
N ARG A 318 5.86 -12.12 -20.33
CA ARG A 318 5.68 -13.58 -20.41
C ARG A 318 6.91 -14.28 -19.85
N ASP A 319 6.69 -15.32 -19.05
CA ASP A 319 7.73 -16.19 -18.49
C ASP A 319 8.84 -15.40 -17.74
N GLY A 320 8.47 -14.29 -17.11
CA GLY A 320 9.37 -13.40 -16.35
C GLY A 320 10.00 -12.28 -17.18
N GLU A 321 9.85 -12.29 -18.50
CA GLU A 321 10.48 -11.34 -19.41
C GLU A 321 9.48 -10.30 -19.94
N LEU A 322 9.92 -9.04 -20.01
CA LEU A 322 9.14 -7.94 -20.59
C LEU A 322 9.12 -8.03 -22.12
N ILE A 323 7.96 -7.81 -22.73
CA ILE A 323 7.75 -7.96 -24.17
C ILE A 323 7.41 -6.63 -24.83
N GLY A 324 8.22 -6.23 -25.81
CA GLY A 324 7.96 -5.06 -26.64
C GLY A 324 8.38 -3.76 -25.96
N THR A 325 7.50 -2.76 -25.98
CA THR A 325 7.78 -1.42 -25.44
C THR A 325 6.73 -1.04 -24.40
N ALA A 326 7.13 -0.22 -23.45
CA ALA A 326 6.24 0.35 -22.44
C ALA A 326 5.12 1.21 -23.08
N THR A 327 3.86 0.79 -22.94
CA THR A 327 2.68 1.47 -23.51
C THR A 327 1.66 1.94 -22.47
N GLY A 328 1.99 1.89 -21.18
CA GLY A 328 1.13 2.27 -20.08
C GLY A 328 0.58 3.69 -20.21
N GLN A 329 -0.69 3.85 -19.87
CA GLN A 329 -1.46 5.08 -19.99
C GLN A 329 -1.91 5.57 -18.60
N ALA A 330 -2.24 6.86 -18.52
CA ALA A 330 -2.84 7.40 -17.30
C ALA A 330 -4.22 6.76 -17.06
N VAL A 331 -4.44 6.22 -15.86
CA VAL A 331 -5.74 5.66 -15.46
C VAL A 331 -6.77 6.79 -15.38
N ARG A 332 -7.98 6.49 -15.86
CA ARG A 332 -9.15 7.35 -15.75
C ARG A 332 -9.98 6.96 -14.55
N PHE A 333 -10.69 7.92 -13.97
CA PHE A 333 -11.56 7.70 -12.81
C PHE A 333 -12.96 8.18 -13.13
N GLN A 334 -13.99 7.44 -12.70
CA GLN A 334 -15.39 7.69 -13.05
C GLN A 334 -15.80 9.15 -12.77
N GLU A 335 -15.45 9.67 -11.59
CA GLU A 335 -15.78 11.04 -11.17
C GLU A 335 -14.97 12.14 -11.90
N THR A 336 -13.94 11.78 -12.69
CA THR A 336 -13.19 12.73 -13.55
C THR A 336 -13.63 12.73 -15.01
N LEU A 337 -14.48 11.77 -15.41
CA LEU A 337 -14.96 11.74 -16.79
C LEU A 337 -15.91 12.92 -17.02
N LYS A 338 -15.72 13.62 -18.14
CA LYS A 338 -16.69 14.63 -18.57
C LYS A 338 -17.97 13.89 -18.98
N ALA A 339 -19.11 14.41 -18.53
CA ALA A 339 -20.42 14.01 -19.05
C ALA A 339 -20.53 14.36 -20.54
#